data_AF-A0A534CM32-F1
#
_entry.id   AF-A0A534CM32-F1
#
_cell.length_a   1.000
_cell.length_b   1.000
_cell.length_c   1.000
_cell.angle_alpha   90.00
_cell.angle_beta   90.00
_cell.angle_gamma   90.00
#
_symmetry.space_group_name_H-M   'P 1'
#
loop_
_entity.id
_entity.type
_entity.pdbx_description
1 polymer ?
#
loop_
_entity_poly.entity_id
_entity_poly.type
_entity_poly.pdbx_seq_one_letter_code
_entity_poly.pdbx_strand_id
1 'polypeptide(L)'
;MSRAGPPSAALAAAAAIVFLALGALLGLAAGRSSGITVGDVAVQIELDRDAFSGGADPIESWIRRSASIVAGYYGHFPVARLTVRVMAERGDGVHGGKSFANPEAYIQVRLGQDVTEAQLLSDWVLVHEMAHLALPDTGEAHAWLSEGLATYVEGVARVQAGNRSEADVWAEEMRQMPRGLPESGDRGLDRTHTWARTYWGGAMFCLLADVDIHRQSHNRFGLQDALRAIVRDSGGLAADWPIERVLLTGDHAVGTTTLEDLYARLKDSPVTPDLMGLWRELGIESEDSSVRLSDSAPLADVRRAIMRAR
;
A
#
# COMPACT_ATOMS: atom_id res chain seq x y z
N MET A 1 16.56 71.76 33.87
CA MET A 1 17.34 70.53 34.17
C MET A 1 16.41 69.33 33.98
N SER A 2 16.78 68.44 33.04
CA SER A 2 16.34 67.04 32.81
C SER A 2 14.84 66.68 32.75
N ARG A 3 14.34 65.81 31.86
CA ARG A 3 14.78 65.16 30.62
C ARG A 3 13.49 64.55 30.03
N ALA A 4 13.22 64.74 28.75
CA ALA A 4 12.14 64.07 28.02
C ALA A 4 12.61 62.71 27.47
N GLY A 5 11.70 61.74 27.40
CA GLY A 5 11.85 60.50 26.64
C GLY A 5 10.47 60.08 26.11
N PRO A 6 10.29 59.79 24.80
CA PRO A 6 8.99 59.49 24.20
C PRO A 6 8.76 57.96 24.09
N PRO A 7 7.54 57.54 23.71
CA PRO A 7 7.47 56.81 22.43
C PRO A 7 6.27 57.14 21.52
N SER A 8 6.57 57.05 20.23
CA SER A 8 5.76 56.93 19.00
C SER A 8 4.75 55.77 19.07
N ALA A 9 3.48 55.88 18.68
CA ALA A 9 2.83 56.14 17.37
C ALA A 9 2.72 54.90 16.45
N ALA A 10 1.48 54.46 16.16
CA ALA A 10 0.96 54.19 14.80
C ALA A 10 -0.55 53.81 14.80
N LEU A 11 -1.35 54.64 14.11
CA LEU A 11 -2.70 54.42 13.55
C LEU A 11 -2.59 53.54 12.26
N ALA A 12 -3.60 53.06 11.51
CA ALA A 12 -4.99 53.42 11.21
C ALA A 12 -5.62 52.24 10.42
N ALA A 13 -6.89 51.85 10.61
CA ALA A 13 -8.13 52.31 9.95
C ALA A 13 -8.56 51.54 8.67
N ALA A 14 -9.87 51.29 8.57
CA ALA A 14 -10.58 50.44 7.63
C ALA A 14 -11.07 51.16 6.36
N ALA A 15 -11.44 50.40 5.31
CA ALA A 15 -12.46 50.78 4.33
C ALA A 15 -13.03 49.56 3.59
N ALA A 16 -14.35 49.56 3.40
CA ALA A 16 -15.13 48.62 2.59
C ALA A 16 -15.72 49.37 1.37
N ILE A 17 -15.92 48.68 0.24
CA ILE A 17 -17.13 48.66 -0.64
C ILE A 17 -16.78 48.12 -2.05
N VAL A 18 -17.40 46.98 -2.36
CA VAL A 18 -17.90 46.40 -3.61
C VAL A 18 -17.63 47.13 -4.94
N PHE A 19 -17.01 46.41 -5.89
CA PHE A 19 -17.21 46.59 -7.34
C PHE A 19 -17.61 45.25 -7.98
N LEU A 20 -18.61 45.32 -8.86
CA LEU A 20 -19.25 44.21 -9.56
C LEU A 20 -18.34 43.50 -10.58
N ALA A 21 -18.60 42.19 -10.70
CA ALA A 21 -18.58 41.35 -11.90
C ALA A 21 -18.01 41.92 -13.21
N LEU A 22 -16.85 41.41 -13.65
CA LEU A 22 -16.67 40.63 -14.90
C LEU A 22 -15.18 40.33 -15.14
N GLY A 23 -14.89 39.07 -15.47
CA GLY A 23 -13.65 38.65 -16.15
C GLY A 23 -12.52 38.22 -15.20
N ALA A 24 -12.06 36.98 -15.17
CA ALA A 24 -12.28 35.87 -16.07
C ALA A 24 -11.99 34.56 -15.32
N LEU A 25 -12.90 33.60 -15.48
CA LEU A 25 -12.60 32.18 -15.71
C LEU A 25 -11.18 31.73 -15.33
N LEU A 26 -10.92 31.55 -14.04
CA LEU A 26 -10.19 30.36 -13.65
C LEU A 26 -11.22 29.25 -13.73
N GLY A 27 -11.27 28.62 -14.91
CA GLY A 27 -11.90 27.32 -15.04
C GLY A 27 -11.24 26.41 -14.02
N LEU A 28 -11.88 26.27 -12.86
CA LEU A 28 -12.01 24.96 -12.27
C LEU A 28 -12.67 24.13 -13.39
N ALA A 29 -11.83 23.52 -14.23
CA ALA A 29 -12.22 22.28 -14.84
C ALA A 29 -12.54 21.39 -13.66
N ALA A 30 -13.80 21.42 -13.23
CA ALA A 30 -14.37 20.40 -12.38
C ALA A 30 -14.17 19.14 -13.20
N GLY A 31 -13.08 18.42 -12.93
CA GLY A 31 -12.85 17.10 -13.50
C GLY A 31 -14.17 16.37 -13.35
N ARG A 32 -14.77 15.98 -14.47
CA ARG A 32 -16.09 15.36 -14.45
C ARG A 32 -15.95 14.10 -13.65
N SER A 33 -16.53 14.11 -12.45
CA SER A 33 -16.38 13.02 -11.52
C SER A 33 -17.28 11.87 -11.98
N SER A 34 -16.69 10.73 -12.30
CA SER A 34 -17.42 9.50 -12.62
C SER A 34 -17.45 8.60 -11.38
N GLY A 35 -18.49 7.78 -11.25
CA GLY A 35 -18.61 6.82 -10.16
C GLY A 35 -18.66 5.41 -10.70
N ILE A 36 -17.92 4.49 -10.09
CA ILE A 36 -18.02 3.06 -10.36
C ILE A 36 -18.31 2.29 -9.08
N THR A 37 -19.05 1.20 -9.19
CA THR A 37 -19.20 0.22 -8.11
C THR A 37 -18.39 -1.02 -8.43
N VAL A 38 -17.63 -1.51 -7.44
CA VAL A 38 -16.84 -2.74 -7.53
C VAL A 38 -17.12 -3.57 -6.29
N GLY A 39 -17.87 -4.67 -6.43
CA GLY A 39 -18.41 -5.37 -5.26
C GLY A 39 -19.21 -4.41 -4.38
N ASP A 40 -18.76 -4.24 -3.14
CA ASP A 40 -19.45 -3.41 -2.14
C ASP A 40 -18.86 -1.99 -1.99
N VAL A 41 -17.81 -1.64 -2.74
CA VAL A 41 -17.24 -0.28 -2.71
C VAL A 41 -17.82 0.62 -3.80
N ALA A 42 -18.21 1.84 -3.40
CA ALA A 42 -18.45 2.94 -4.32
C ALA A 42 -17.15 3.75 -4.51
N VAL A 43 -16.61 3.74 -5.73
CA VAL A 43 -15.40 4.48 -6.08
C VAL A 43 -15.77 5.71 -6.89
N GLN A 44 -15.51 6.89 -6.33
CA GLN A 44 -15.56 8.15 -7.04
C GLN A 44 -14.23 8.40 -7.73
N ILE A 45 -14.26 8.73 -9.01
CA ILE A 45 -13.06 8.99 -9.81
C ILE A 45 -13.05 10.46 -10.20
N GLU A 46 -11.99 11.15 -9.79
CA GLU A 46 -11.71 12.54 -10.15
C GLU A 46 -10.57 12.56 -11.17
N LEU A 47 -10.88 12.79 -12.45
CA LEU A 47 -9.87 12.96 -13.48
C LEU A 47 -10.25 14.05 -14.50
N ASP A 48 -9.24 14.66 -15.10
CA ASP A 48 -9.41 15.42 -16.34
C ASP A 48 -9.40 14.45 -17.52
N ARG A 49 -10.59 14.19 -18.09
CA ARG A 49 -10.78 13.20 -19.14
C ARG A 49 -10.08 13.56 -20.45
N ASP A 50 -9.85 14.85 -20.68
CA ASP A 50 -9.23 15.35 -21.92
C ASP A 50 -7.70 15.47 -21.78
N ALA A 51 -7.14 15.20 -20.60
CA ALA A 51 -5.71 15.32 -20.33
C ALA A 51 -4.88 14.13 -20.83
N PHE A 52 -5.49 13.01 -21.19
CA PHE A 52 -4.80 11.76 -21.52
C PHE A 52 -5.00 11.38 -22.99
N SER A 53 -3.91 11.04 -23.69
CA SER A 53 -3.94 10.74 -25.13
C SER A 53 -4.74 9.47 -25.47
N GLY A 54 -4.76 8.49 -24.55
CA GLY A 54 -5.57 7.26 -24.64
C GLY A 54 -7.02 7.41 -24.14
N GLY A 55 -7.42 8.61 -23.69
CA GLY A 55 -8.72 8.85 -23.05
C GLY A 55 -8.84 8.29 -21.63
N ALA A 56 -10.03 8.46 -21.05
CA ALA A 56 -10.32 8.11 -19.65
C ALA A 56 -10.58 6.60 -19.42
N ASP A 57 -11.12 5.90 -20.42
CA ASP A 57 -11.65 4.54 -20.25
C ASP A 57 -10.58 3.50 -19.83
N PRO A 58 -9.33 3.54 -20.34
CA PRO A 58 -8.26 2.66 -19.84
C PRO A 58 -7.93 2.91 -18.36
N ILE A 59 -8.00 4.16 -17.92
CA ILE A 59 -7.71 4.57 -16.54
C ILE A 59 -8.82 4.10 -15.60
N GLU A 60 -10.09 4.30 -15.98
CA GLU A 60 -11.23 3.80 -15.21
C GLU A 60 -11.23 2.26 -15.12
N SER A 61 -10.80 1.58 -16.20
CA SER A 61 -10.64 0.12 -16.22
C SER A 61 -9.52 -0.36 -15.29
N TRP A 62 -8.41 0.38 -15.21
CA TRP A 62 -7.33 0.12 -14.26
C TRP A 62 -7.74 0.33 -12.81
N ILE A 63 -8.47 1.40 -12.50
CA ILE A 63 -9.03 1.65 -11.17
C ILE A 63 -9.99 0.51 -10.78
N ARG A 64 -10.90 0.12 -11.68
CA ARG A 64 -11.83 -0.99 -11.46
C ARG A 64 -11.11 -2.30 -11.17
N ARG A 65 -10.11 -2.65 -12.00
CA ARG A 65 -9.32 -3.87 -11.85
C ARG A 65 -8.56 -3.88 -10.53
N SER A 66 -7.90 -2.78 -10.17
CA SER A 66 -7.16 -2.65 -8.90
C SER A 66 -8.08 -2.84 -7.70
N ALA A 67 -9.27 -2.24 -7.72
CA ALA A 67 -10.27 -2.42 -6.68
C ALA A 67 -10.75 -3.88 -6.58
N SER A 68 -10.99 -4.54 -7.72
CA SER A 68 -11.38 -5.96 -7.73
C SER A 68 -10.28 -6.88 -7.18
N ILE A 69 -9.02 -6.60 -7.48
CA ILE A 69 -7.86 -7.36 -6.99
C ILE A 69 -7.80 -7.29 -5.46
N VAL A 70 -7.86 -6.08 -4.91
CA VAL A 70 -7.81 -5.86 -3.45
C VAL A 70 -9.05 -6.44 -2.78
N ALA A 71 -10.24 -6.25 -3.35
CA ALA A 71 -11.47 -6.86 -2.82
C ALA A 71 -11.39 -8.39 -2.81
N GLY A 72 -10.81 -9.02 -3.84
CA GLY A 72 -10.58 -10.46 -3.87
C GLY A 72 -9.62 -10.92 -2.77
N TYR A 73 -8.50 -10.21 -2.58
CA TYR A 73 -7.55 -10.55 -1.53
C TYR A 73 -8.16 -10.44 -0.13
N TYR A 74 -8.92 -9.38 0.16
CA TYR A 74 -9.56 -9.20 1.48
C TYR A 74 -10.94 -9.88 1.62
N GLY A 75 -11.47 -10.49 0.55
CA GLY A 75 -12.82 -11.05 0.50
C GLY A 75 -13.94 -10.01 0.39
N HIS A 76 -13.65 -8.75 0.74
CA HIS A 76 -14.42 -7.55 0.44
C HIS A 76 -13.46 -6.38 0.27
N PHE A 77 -13.90 -5.25 -0.29
CA PHE A 77 -13.05 -4.06 -0.33
C PHE A 77 -12.90 -3.46 1.08
N PRO A 78 -11.72 -2.95 1.48
CA PRO A 78 -11.48 -2.49 2.86
C PRO A 78 -12.40 -1.38 3.38
N VAL A 79 -12.94 -0.55 2.48
CA VAL A 79 -13.80 0.60 2.81
C VAL A 79 -15.05 0.65 1.93
N ALA A 80 -16.13 1.26 2.41
CA ALA A 80 -17.38 1.35 1.64
C ALA A 80 -17.37 2.43 0.54
N ARG A 81 -16.56 3.48 0.74
CA ARG A 81 -16.42 4.60 -0.21
C ARG A 81 -14.95 4.95 -0.36
N LEU A 82 -14.54 5.19 -1.60
CA LEU A 82 -13.20 5.61 -1.95
C LEU A 82 -13.28 6.70 -3.02
N THR A 83 -12.50 7.77 -2.86
CA THR A 83 -12.26 8.74 -3.93
C THR A 83 -10.85 8.55 -4.48
N VAL A 84 -10.71 8.34 -5.79
CA VAL A 84 -9.44 8.26 -6.50
C VAL A 84 -9.28 9.51 -7.36
N ARG A 85 -8.30 10.35 -7.04
CA ARG A 85 -7.92 11.51 -7.85
C ARG A 85 -6.71 11.20 -8.71
N VAL A 86 -6.90 11.31 -10.02
CA VAL A 86 -5.86 11.12 -11.03
C VAL A 86 -5.31 12.48 -11.44
N MET A 87 -4.02 12.67 -11.22
CA MET A 87 -3.28 13.88 -11.57
C MET A 87 -2.46 13.62 -12.84
N ALA A 88 -2.83 14.29 -13.93
CA ALA A 88 -2.10 14.19 -15.20
C ALA A 88 -0.75 14.90 -15.12
N GLU A 89 0.31 14.22 -15.56
CA GLU A 89 1.68 14.75 -15.64
C GLU A 89 2.31 14.46 -17.01
N ARG A 90 3.32 15.23 -17.40
CA ARG A 90 4.02 14.99 -18.67
C ARG A 90 4.71 13.62 -18.65
N GLY A 91 4.67 12.90 -19.77
CA GLY A 91 5.32 11.59 -19.93
C GLY A 91 4.32 10.43 -19.98
N ASP A 92 4.83 9.21 -19.84
CA ASP A 92 4.07 7.97 -19.86
C ASP A 92 4.12 7.24 -18.50
N GLY A 93 3.36 6.15 -18.37
CA GLY A 93 3.38 5.33 -17.15
C GLY A 93 2.75 5.97 -15.90
N VAL A 94 2.89 5.28 -14.77
CA VAL A 94 2.39 5.69 -13.45
C VAL A 94 3.57 6.18 -12.60
N HIS A 95 3.46 7.38 -12.02
CA HIS A 95 4.55 8.04 -11.29
C HIS A 95 4.46 7.89 -9.75
N GLY A 96 3.48 7.12 -9.26
CA GLY A 96 3.27 6.82 -7.85
C GLY A 96 1.96 7.38 -7.28
N GLY A 97 1.62 6.89 -6.09
CA GLY A 97 0.37 7.20 -5.39
C GLY A 97 0.59 7.63 -3.95
N LYS A 98 -0.52 8.00 -3.30
CA LYS A 98 -0.60 8.17 -1.85
C LYS A 98 -2.04 8.01 -1.37
N SER A 99 -2.20 7.31 -0.26
CA SER A 99 -3.47 7.07 0.42
C SER A 99 -3.67 7.96 1.65
N PHE A 100 -4.92 8.30 1.92
CA PHE A 100 -5.35 9.18 3.02
C PHE A 100 -6.68 8.68 3.60
N ALA A 101 -6.90 8.91 4.90
CA ALA A 101 -8.02 8.31 5.64
C ALA A 101 -9.16 9.27 6.02
N ASN A 102 -9.01 10.60 5.86
CA ASN A 102 -9.88 11.58 6.52
C ASN A 102 -10.37 12.67 5.55
N PRO A 103 -11.69 12.97 5.47
CA PRO A 103 -12.82 12.35 6.18
C PRO A 103 -13.37 11.06 5.55
N GLU A 104 -12.98 10.75 4.32
CA GLU A 104 -13.28 9.48 3.64
C GLU A 104 -11.98 8.98 2.99
N ALA A 105 -11.90 7.68 2.70
CA ALA A 105 -10.74 7.10 2.05
C ALA A 105 -10.48 7.80 0.71
N TYR A 106 -9.26 8.25 0.52
CA TYR A 106 -8.86 9.08 -0.61
C TYR A 106 -7.48 8.66 -1.12
N ILE A 107 -7.34 8.47 -2.42
CA ILE A 107 -6.07 8.15 -3.08
C ILE A 107 -5.77 9.22 -4.11
N GLN A 108 -4.56 9.77 -4.06
CA GLN A 108 -4.00 10.57 -5.15
C GLN A 108 -3.02 9.74 -5.95
N VAL A 109 -3.12 9.75 -7.26
CA VAL A 109 -2.18 9.07 -8.15
C VAL A 109 -1.73 9.99 -9.26
N ARG A 110 -0.42 10.00 -9.53
CA ARG A 110 0.20 10.77 -10.61
C ARG A 110 0.37 9.87 -11.83
N LEU A 111 -0.11 10.33 -12.98
CA LEU A 111 -0.20 9.53 -14.20
C LEU A 111 0.29 10.31 -15.41
N GLY A 112 1.15 9.70 -16.21
CA GLY A 112 1.61 10.26 -17.48
C GLY A 112 0.45 10.47 -18.46
N GLN A 113 0.43 11.63 -19.12
CA GLN A 113 -0.55 11.97 -20.17
C GLN A 113 -0.52 10.98 -21.35
N ASP A 114 0.63 10.35 -21.58
CA ASP A 114 0.87 9.38 -22.65
C ASP A 114 0.85 7.92 -22.16
N VAL A 115 0.25 7.67 -20.99
CA VAL A 115 0.12 6.32 -20.46
C VAL A 115 -0.66 5.39 -21.41
N THR A 116 -0.13 4.19 -21.60
CA THR A 116 -0.74 3.15 -22.42
C THR A 116 -1.56 2.17 -21.58
N GLU A 117 -2.53 1.50 -22.21
CA GLU A 117 -3.29 0.43 -21.55
C GLU A 117 -2.39 -0.71 -21.04
N ALA A 118 -1.31 -1.03 -21.78
CA ALA A 118 -0.34 -2.04 -21.37
C ALA A 118 0.41 -1.64 -20.09
N GLN A 119 0.81 -0.37 -19.95
CA GLN A 119 1.41 0.16 -18.73
C GLN A 119 0.42 0.10 -17.55
N LEU A 120 -0.85 0.46 -17.77
CA LEU A 120 -1.91 0.35 -16.76
C LEU A 120 -2.29 -1.09 -16.39
N LEU A 121 -2.04 -2.06 -17.28
CA LEU A 121 -2.29 -3.47 -17.00
C LEU A 121 -1.17 -4.07 -16.13
N SER A 122 0.08 -3.67 -16.37
CA SER A 122 1.24 -4.11 -15.62
C SER A 122 1.49 -3.30 -14.34
N ASP A 123 0.87 -2.13 -14.20
CA ASP A 123 1.01 -1.26 -13.04
C ASP A 123 0.55 -1.92 -11.73
N TRP A 124 1.18 -1.48 -10.65
CA TRP A 124 0.98 -1.95 -9.29
C TRP A 124 0.44 -0.89 -8.33
N VAL A 125 0.64 0.39 -8.63
CA VAL A 125 0.53 1.49 -7.68
C VAL A 125 -0.84 1.54 -7.02
N LEU A 126 -1.94 1.42 -7.79
CA LEU A 126 -3.26 1.46 -7.17
C LEU A 126 -3.57 0.23 -6.31
N VAL A 127 -3.00 -0.93 -6.61
CA VAL A 127 -3.16 -2.11 -5.74
C VAL A 127 -2.45 -1.87 -4.41
N HIS A 128 -1.23 -1.32 -4.44
CA HIS A 128 -0.47 -0.92 -3.24
C HIS A 128 -1.22 0.11 -2.41
N GLU A 129 -1.67 1.21 -3.04
CA GLU A 129 -2.42 2.26 -2.34
C GLU A 129 -3.75 1.74 -1.76
N MET A 130 -4.49 0.92 -2.49
CA MET A 130 -5.73 0.35 -1.98
C MET A 130 -5.48 -0.69 -0.86
N ALA A 131 -4.33 -1.36 -0.83
CA ALA A 131 -3.97 -2.28 0.25
C ALA A 131 -3.72 -1.55 1.58
N HIS A 132 -3.17 -0.32 1.55
CA HIS A 132 -3.04 0.52 2.75
C HIS A 132 -4.36 0.76 3.47
N LEU A 133 -5.48 0.80 2.73
CA LEU A 133 -6.81 1.06 3.31
C LEU A 133 -7.26 -0.01 4.30
N ALA A 134 -6.66 -1.21 4.27
CA ALA A 134 -7.02 -2.33 5.12
C ALA A 134 -6.36 -2.32 6.50
N LEU A 135 -5.26 -1.59 6.67
CA LEU A 135 -4.54 -1.52 7.95
C LEU A 135 -4.96 -0.25 8.70
N PRO A 136 -5.28 -0.31 10.01
CA PRO A 136 -5.47 0.89 10.81
C PRO A 136 -4.18 1.72 10.89
N ASP A 137 -4.30 3.02 11.14
CA ASP A 137 -3.15 3.88 11.37
C ASP A 137 -2.44 3.47 12.68
N THR A 138 -1.18 3.07 12.55
CA THR A 138 -0.31 2.64 13.66
C THR A 138 0.73 3.70 14.06
N GLY A 139 0.67 4.89 13.46
CA GLY A 139 1.60 5.99 13.66
C GLY A 139 2.91 5.85 12.88
N GLU A 140 3.62 6.97 12.71
CA GLU A 140 4.82 7.09 11.87
C GLU A 140 5.96 6.15 12.28
N ALA A 141 6.10 5.85 13.58
CA ALA A 141 7.11 4.93 14.09
C ALA A 141 6.97 3.51 13.52
N HIS A 142 5.75 3.13 13.14
CA HIS A 142 5.40 1.80 12.62
C HIS A 142 5.04 1.84 11.12
N ALA A 143 5.40 2.92 10.40
CA ALA A 143 5.10 3.05 8.97
C ALA A 143 5.63 1.87 8.12
N TRP A 144 6.68 1.18 8.61
CA TRP A 144 7.21 -0.04 8.00
C TRP A 144 6.17 -1.16 7.89
N LEU A 145 5.21 -1.25 8.83
CA LEU A 145 4.17 -2.28 8.78
C LEU A 145 3.19 -1.99 7.65
N SER A 146 2.74 -0.74 7.52
CA SER A 146 1.82 -0.32 6.46
C SER A 146 2.45 -0.47 5.07
N GLU A 147 3.64 0.11 4.86
CA GLU A 147 4.32 0.04 3.56
C GLU A 147 4.78 -1.38 3.22
N GLY A 148 5.26 -2.13 4.20
CA GLY A 148 5.67 -3.51 4.02
C GLY A 148 4.51 -4.44 3.65
N LEU A 149 3.38 -4.28 4.33
CA LEU A 149 2.16 -5.02 4.01
C LEU A 149 1.68 -4.69 2.60
N ALA A 150 1.58 -3.41 2.24
CA ALA A 150 1.18 -3.02 0.90
C ALA A 150 2.13 -3.58 -0.17
N THR A 151 3.44 -3.53 0.06
CA THR A 151 4.48 -4.08 -0.83
C THR A 151 4.31 -5.59 -1.03
N TYR A 152 4.06 -6.35 0.03
CA TYR A 152 3.90 -7.81 -0.04
C TYR A 152 2.55 -8.22 -0.64
N VAL A 153 1.46 -7.63 -0.15
CA VAL A 153 0.09 -7.96 -0.55
C VAL A 153 -0.14 -7.66 -2.02
N GLU A 154 0.42 -6.58 -2.55
CA GLU A 154 0.22 -6.19 -3.94
C GLU A 154 0.64 -7.28 -4.92
N GLY A 155 1.83 -7.87 -4.75
CA GLY A 155 2.29 -8.98 -5.59
C GLY A 155 1.38 -10.21 -5.47
N VAL A 156 1.11 -10.65 -4.24
CA VAL A 156 0.31 -11.86 -3.97
C VAL A 156 -1.13 -11.70 -4.50
N ALA A 157 -1.78 -10.58 -4.21
CA ALA A 157 -3.15 -10.31 -4.66
C ALA A 157 -3.26 -10.31 -6.18
N ARG A 158 -2.27 -9.77 -6.89
CA ARG A 158 -2.25 -9.75 -8.36
C ARG A 158 -2.06 -11.14 -8.96
N VAL A 159 -1.31 -12.03 -8.30
CA VAL A 159 -1.21 -13.45 -8.70
C VAL A 159 -2.53 -14.16 -8.47
N GLN A 160 -3.14 -13.99 -7.28
CA GLN A 160 -4.44 -14.59 -6.96
C GLN A 160 -5.54 -14.17 -7.94
N ALA A 161 -5.47 -12.94 -8.46
CA ALA A 161 -6.39 -12.40 -9.46
C ALA A 161 -6.02 -12.73 -10.92
N GLY A 162 -4.91 -13.44 -11.17
CA GLY A 162 -4.42 -13.73 -12.52
C GLY A 162 -3.93 -12.51 -13.30
N ASN A 163 -3.66 -11.38 -12.63
CA ASN A 163 -3.13 -10.16 -13.23
C ASN A 163 -1.60 -10.21 -13.41
N ARG A 164 -0.90 -11.03 -12.64
CA ARG A 164 0.55 -11.21 -12.70
C ARG A 164 0.91 -12.68 -12.50
N SER A 165 2.01 -13.15 -13.09
CA SER A 165 2.45 -14.54 -12.89
C SER A 165 3.13 -14.73 -11.53
N GLU A 166 3.01 -15.92 -10.95
CA GLU A 166 3.70 -16.28 -9.69
C GLU A 166 5.23 -16.13 -9.83
N ALA A 167 5.79 -16.55 -10.97
CA ALA A 167 7.22 -16.46 -11.24
C ALA A 167 7.69 -14.99 -11.26
N ASP A 168 6.92 -14.07 -11.86
CA ASP A 168 7.29 -12.66 -11.90
C ASP A 168 7.33 -12.02 -10.51
N VAL A 169 6.38 -12.39 -9.64
CA VAL A 169 6.36 -11.90 -8.24
C VAL A 169 7.56 -12.42 -7.49
N TRP A 170 7.80 -13.73 -7.50
CA TRP A 170 8.95 -14.29 -6.79
C TRP A 170 10.30 -13.80 -7.31
N ALA A 171 10.42 -13.58 -8.63
CA ALA A 171 11.62 -12.99 -9.21
C ALA A 171 11.86 -11.55 -8.73
N GLU A 172 10.80 -10.76 -8.53
CA GLU A 172 10.92 -9.43 -7.92
C GLU A 172 11.29 -9.51 -6.45
N GLU A 173 10.60 -10.33 -5.66
CA GLU A 173 10.87 -10.55 -4.24
C GLU A 173 12.33 -10.94 -4.00
N MET A 174 12.85 -11.91 -4.76
CA MET A 174 14.27 -12.32 -4.68
C MET A 174 15.25 -11.20 -5.03
N ARG A 175 14.90 -10.30 -5.96
CA ARG A 175 15.77 -9.19 -6.36
C ARG A 175 15.73 -8.02 -5.37
N GLN A 176 14.56 -7.73 -4.82
CA GLN A 176 14.33 -6.48 -4.08
C GLN A 176 14.33 -6.66 -2.58
N MET A 177 13.73 -7.74 -2.05
CA MET A 177 13.63 -7.98 -0.61
C MET A 177 14.99 -7.98 0.12
N PRO A 178 16.11 -8.46 -0.46
CA PRO A 178 17.42 -8.37 0.19
C PRO A 178 17.86 -6.94 0.52
N ARG A 179 17.33 -5.91 -0.17
CA ARG A 179 17.59 -4.50 0.15
C ARG A 179 17.02 -4.09 1.51
N GLY A 180 16.01 -4.81 2.00
CA GLY A 180 15.41 -4.60 3.31
C GLY A 180 16.18 -5.22 4.48
N LEU A 181 17.26 -5.97 4.22
CA LEU A 181 18.11 -6.55 5.25
C LEU A 181 18.86 -5.47 6.06
N PRO A 182 19.24 -5.76 7.33
CA PRO A 182 19.86 -4.75 8.16
C PRO A 182 21.23 -4.32 7.62
N GLU A 183 21.46 -3.02 7.58
CA GLU A 183 22.77 -2.43 7.26
C GLU A 183 23.50 -1.96 8.54
N SER A 184 24.74 -1.50 8.38
CA SER A 184 25.51 -0.94 9.49
C SER A 184 24.77 0.22 10.16
N GLY A 185 24.51 0.11 11.46
CA GLY A 185 23.79 1.12 12.24
C GLY A 185 22.27 0.92 12.29
N ASP A 186 21.74 -0.15 11.70
CA ASP A 186 20.35 -0.57 11.87
C ASP A 186 20.03 -0.91 13.33
N ARG A 187 18.85 -0.51 13.81
CA ARG A 187 18.41 -0.65 15.21
C ARG A 187 17.07 -1.36 15.33
N GLY A 188 16.66 -2.10 14.29
CA GLY A 188 15.34 -2.72 14.18
C GLY A 188 14.33 -1.87 13.40
N LEU A 189 13.21 -2.50 13.05
CA LEU A 189 12.17 -1.91 12.18
C LEU A 189 11.55 -0.62 12.74
N ASP A 190 11.39 -0.51 14.06
CA ASP A 190 10.79 0.67 14.70
C ASP A 190 11.75 1.86 14.78
N ARG A 191 13.04 1.65 14.49
CA ARG A 191 14.11 2.64 14.75
C ARG A 191 14.96 2.99 13.53
N THR A 192 14.73 2.31 12.41
CA THR A 192 15.47 2.48 11.16
C THR A 192 14.49 2.71 10.01
N HIS A 193 14.30 3.98 9.64
CA HIS A 193 13.31 4.42 8.65
C HIS A 193 13.93 4.71 7.27
N THR A 194 14.91 3.89 6.84
CA THR A 194 15.38 3.98 5.46
C THR A 194 14.31 3.45 4.52
N TRP A 195 14.25 3.96 3.29
CA TRP A 195 13.26 3.49 2.30
C TRP A 195 13.27 1.97 2.16
N ALA A 196 14.45 1.35 2.01
CA ALA A 196 14.52 -0.09 1.83
C ALA A 196 14.06 -0.86 3.07
N ARG A 197 14.33 -0.35 4.28
CA ARG A 197 13.90 -0.99 5.53
C ARG A 197 12.39 -0.87 5.75
N THR A 198 11.81 0.29 5.43
CA THR A 198 10.36 0.53 5.53
C THR A 198 9.58 -0.36 4.58
N TYR A 199 9.96 -0.42 3.30
CA TYR A 199 9.22 -1.18 2.29
C TYR A 199 9.60 -2.67 2.31
N TRP A 200 10.87 -2.98 2.01
CA TRP A 200 11.32 -4.36 1.87
C TRP A 200 11.60 -5.06 3.20
N GLY A 201 11.94 -4.33 4.26
CA GLY A 201 12.03 -4.88 5.61
C GLY A 201 10.66 -5.25 6.17
N GLY A 202 9.64 -4.44 5.91
CA GLY A 202 8.25 -4.76 6.26
C GLY A 202 7.65 -5.87 5.38
N ALA A 203 7.97 -5.90 4.07
CA ALA A 203 7.57 -7.01 3.19
C ALA A 203 8.22 -8.34 3.63
N MET A 204 9.48 -8.28 4.07
CA MET A 204 10.17 -9.42 4.68
C MET A 204 9.46 -9.91 5.95
N PHE A 205 9.01 -8.99 6.83
CA PHE A 205 8.17 -9.37 7.98
C PHE A 205 6.92 -10.13 7.53
N CYS A 206 6.24 -9.64 6.49
CA CYS A 206 5.03 -10.27 5.95
C CYS A 206 5.31 -11.66 5.37
N LEU A 207 6.36 -11.84 4.56
CA LEU A 207 6.73 -13.15 4.01
C LEU A 207 7.05 -14.16 5.12
N LEU A 208 7.82 -13.75 6.14
CA LEU A 208 8.15 -14.62 7.27
C LEU A 208 6.90 -15.00 8.06
N ALA A 209 6.00 -14.06 8.28
CA ALA A 209 4.74 -14.31 8.96
C ALA A 209 3.84 -15.27 8.17
N ASP A 210 3.67 -15.04 6.87
CA ASP A 210 2.80 -15.86 6.03
C ASP A 210 3.29 -17.31 5.99
N VAL A 211 4.59 -17.51 5.75
CA VAL A 211 5.19 -18.85 5.77
C VAL A 211 5.04 -19.52 7.12
N ASP A 212 5.28 -18.82 8.23
CA ASP A 212 5.21 -19.40 9.56
C ASP A 212 3.78 -19.74 9.98
N ILE A 213 2.79 -18.87 9.68
CA ILE A 213 1.36 -19.16 9.89
C ILE A 213 0.94 -20.40 9.09
N HIS A 214 1.33 -20.48 7.82
CA HIS A 214 1.05 -21.64 6.98
C HIS A 214 1.67 -22.93 7.56
N ARG A 215 2.90 -22.87 8.07
CA ARG A 215 3.56 -24.03 8.69
C ARG A 215 2.87 -24.47 9.98
N GLN A 216 2.59 -23.54 10.88
CA GLN A 216 1.98 -23.84 12.18
C GLN A 216 0.52 -24.32 12.05
N SER A 217 -0.20 -23.79 11.06
CA SER A 217 -1.61 -24.14 10.82
C SER A 217 -1.82 -25.27 9.82
N HIS A 218 -0.75 -25.89 9.29
CA HIS A 218 -0.81 -26.89 8.23
C HIS A 218 -1.60 -26.41 6.99
N ASN A 219 -1.26 -25.21 6.49
CA ASN A 219 -1.89 -24.51 5.38
C ASN A 219 -3.38 -24.18 5.58
N ARG A 220 -3.92 -24.34 6.78
CA ARG A 220 -5.30 -23.93 7.08
C ARG A 220 -5.45 -22.41 7.03
N PHE A 221 -4.46 -21.69 7.54
CA PHE A 221 -4.44 -20.22 7.56
C PHE A 221 -3.16 -19.67 6.93
N GLY A 222 -3.21 -18.41 6.51
CA GLY A 222 -2.05 -17.60 6.12
C GLY A 222 -2.18 -16.17 6.65
N LEU A 223 -1.21 -15.32 6.34
CA LEU A 223 -1.22 -13.89 6.67
C LEU A 223 -2.49 -13.21 6.13
N GLN A 224 -2.95 -13.61 4.95
CA GLN A 224 -4.21 -13.11 4.36
C GLN A 224 -5.40 -13.26 5.32
N ASP A 225 -5.52 -14.38 6.04
CA ASP A 225 -6.59 -14.61 7.01
C ASP A 225 -6.48 -13.67 8.22
N ALA A 226 -5.25 -13.44 8.71
CA ALA A 226 -4.98 -12.47 9.77
C ALA A 226 -5.35 -11.04 9.34
N LEU A 227 -4.95 -10.63 8.13
CA LEU A 227 -5.24 -9.29 7.60
C LEU A 227 -6.74 -9.07 7.37
N ARG A 228 -7.46 -10.09 6.89
CA ARG A 228 -8.93 -10.07 6.78
C ARG A 228 -9.61 -9.86 8.14
N ALA A 229 -9.10 -10.47 9.21
CA ALA A 229 -9.62 -10.25 10.54
C ALA A 229 -9.32 -8.83 11.06
N ILE A 230 -8.10 -8.33 10.83
CA ILE A 230 -7.69 -6.98 11.24
C ILE A 230 -8.59 -5.91 10.59
N VAL A 231 -8.81 -5.97 9.27
CA VAL A 231 -9.64 -4.96 8.59
C VAL A 231 -11.10 -5.05 9.04
N ARG A 232 -11.63 -6.25 9.24
CA ARG A 232 -13.00 -6.46 9.73
C ARG A 232 -13.21 -5.86 11.12
N ASP A 233 -12.23 -6.01 12.01
CA ASP A 233 -12.37 -5.60 13.41
C ASP A 233 -11.97 -4.12 13.62
N SER A 234 -11.11 -3.56 12.77
CA SER A 234 -10.65 -2.17 12.84
C SER A 234 -11.46 -1.18 12.00
N GLY A 235 -12.03 -1.63 10.89
CA GLY A 235 -12.60 -0.74 9.87
C GLY A 235 -11.57 -0.10 8.94
N GLY A 236 -10.30 -0.53 9.02
CA GLY A 236 -9.21 -0.09 8.14
C GLY A 236 -8.58 1.24 8.56
N LEU A 237 -7.98 1.93 7.59
CA LEU A 237 -7.07 3.08 7.78
C LEU A 237 -7.66 4.28 8.54
N ALA A 238 -8.98 4.39 8.62
CA ALA A 238 -9.64 5.47 9.36
C ALA A 238 -9.57 5.29 10.90
N ALA A 239 -9.16 4.13 11.39
CA ALA A 239 -9.02 3.85 12.81
C ALA A 239 -7.57 3.98 13.28
N ASP A 240 -7.37 4.55 14.47
CA ASP A 240 -6.06 4.65 15.12
C ASP A 240 -5.87 3.48 16.11
N TRP A 241 -4.95 2.56 15.83
CA TRP A 241 -4.68 1.40 16.68
C TRP A 241 -3.21 1.34 17.08
N PRO A 242 -2.89 1.00 18.35
CA PRO A 242 -1.53 0.60 18.70
C PRO A 242 -1.16 -0.69 17.95
N ILE A 243 0.10 -0.81 17.51
CA ILE A 243 0.57 -1.96 16.73
C ILE A 243 0.31 -3.29 17.46
N GLU A 244 0.43 -3.32 18.78
CA GLU A 244 0.19 -4.53 19.58
C GLU A 244 -1.23 -5.05 19.40
N ARG A 245 -2.23 -4.16 19.28
CA ARG A 245 -3.61 -4.57 19.03
C ARG A 245 -3.78 -5.16 17.62
N VAL A 246 -3.09 -4.59 16.63
CA VAL A 246 -3.10 -5.10 15.25
C VAL A 246 -2.56 -6.54 15.23
N LEU A 247 -1.37 -6.76 15.78
CA LEU A 247 -0.70 -8.05 15.78
C LEU A 247 -1.51 -9.10 16.54
N LEU A 248 -1.97 -8.77 17.76
CA LEU A 248 -2.80 -9.65 18.58
C LEU A 248 -4.11 -10.07 17.87
N THR A 249 -4.75 -9.13 17.16
CA THR A 249 -5.98 -9.42 16.41
C THR A 249 -5.71 -10.41 15.28
N GLY A 250 -4.60 -10.23 14.55
CA GLY A 250 -4.18 -11.15 13.50
C GLY A 250 -3.85 -12.54 14.03
N ASP A 251 -3.03 -12.62 15.08
CA ASP A 251 -2.60 -13.86 15.72
C ASP A 251 -3.79 -14.65 16.30
N HIS A 252 -4.72 -13.98 16.96
CA HIS A 252 -5.96 -14.61 17.46
C HIS A 252 -6.80 -15.22 16.33
N ALA A 253 -6.86 -14.58 15.16
CA ALA A 253 -7.65 -15.06 14.04
C ALA A 253 -7.09 -16.34 13.40
N VAL A 254 -5.76 -16.49 13.41
CA VAL A 254 -5.08 -17.65 12.81
C VAL A 254 -4.66 -18.70 13.85
N GLY A 255 -4.83 -18.39 15.14
CA GLY A 255 -4.55 -19.29 16.25
C GLY A 255 -3.06 -19.53 16.49
N THR A 256 -2.20 -18.55 16.20
CA THR A 256 -0.75 -18.58 16.44
C THR A 256 -0.32 -17.36 17.26
N THR A 257 0.99 -17.20 17.50
CA THR A 257 1.63 -16.00 18.09
C THR A 257 2.66 -15.39 17.12
N THR A 258 2.54 -15.74 15.84
CA THR A 258 3.58 -15.50 14.82
C THR A 258 3.88 -14.01 14.67
N LEU A 259 2.85 -13.17 14.59
CA LEU A 259 2.99 -11.73 14.36
C LEU A 259 3.62 -11.04 15.57
N GLU A 260 3.14 -11.33 16.78
CA GLU A 260 3.72 -10.80 18.02
C GLU A 260 5.16 -11.26 18.24
N ASP A 261 5.46 -12.55 18.01
CA ASP A 261 6.80 -13.12 18.17
C ASP A 261 7.78 -12.54 17.15
N LEU A 262 7.37 -12.40 15.88
CA LEU A 262 8.18 -11.75 14.85
C LEU A 262 8.46 -10.29 15.20
N TYR A 263 7.44 -9.57 15.65
CA TYR A 263 7.57 -8.16 16.01
C TYR A 263 8.53 -7.99 17.18
N ALA A 264 8.39 -8.80 18.23
CA ALA A 264 9.29 -8.79 19.39
C ALA A 264 10.76 -9.00 19.00
N ARG A 265 11.03 -9.83 17.98
CA ARG A 265 12.39 -10.06 17.46
C ARG A 265 12.92 -8.94 16.57
N LEU A 266 12.07 -8.35 15.72
CA LEU A 266 12.49 -7.50 14.61
C LEU A 266 12.40 -6.00 14.92
N LYS A 267 11.55 -5.58 15.86
CA LYS A 267 11.26 -4.16 16.12
C LYS A 267 12.49 -3.37 16.57
N ASP A 268 13.30 -3.99 17.42
CA ASP A 268 14.38 -3.36 18.18
C ASP A 268 15.76 -3.98 17.92
N SER A 269 15.85 -4.90 16.96
CA SER A 269 17.07 -5.64 16.68
C SER A 269 17.28 -5.84 15.17
N PRO A 270 18.52 -5.67 14.67
CA PRO A 270 18.87 -5.86 13.27
C PRO A 270 19.04 -7.35 12.96
N VAL A 271 17.93 -8.10 12.95
CA VAL A 271 17.97 -9.53 12.60
C VAL A 271 18.09 -9.69 11.09
N THR A 272 18.99 -10.57 10.65
CA THR A 272 19.19 -10.95 9.25
C THR A 272 18.68 -12.37 9.02
N PRO A 273 17.45 -12.56 8.50
CA PRO A 273 16.93 -13.87 8.14
C PRO A 273 17.69 -14.49 6.96
N ASP A 274 17.77 -15.82 6.90
CA ASP A 274 18.30 -16.53 5.72
C ASP A 274 17.24 -16.60 4.61
N LEU A 275 17.07 -15.49 3.88
CA LEU A 275 16.11 -15.39 2.78
C LEU A 275 16.41 -16.39 1.66
N MET A 276 17.69 -16.61 1.35
CA MET A 276 18.10 -17.57 0.31
C MET A 276 17.80 -19.01 0.72
N GLY A 277 17.97 -19.35 2.00
CA GLY A 277 17.50 -20.59 2.59
C GLY A 277 15.99 -20.75 2.45
N LEU A 278 15.24 -19.74 2.86
CA LEU A 278 13.77 -19.74 2.80
C LEU A 278 13.24 -19.93 1.38
N TRP A 279 13.74 -19.16 0.40
CA TRP A 279 13.31 -19.30 -0.99
C TRP A 279 13.61 -20.69 -1.55
N ARG A 280 14.75 -21.28 -1.21
CA ARG A 280 15.08 -22.67 -1.59
C ARG A 280 14.10 -23.67 -0.98
N GLU A 281 13.74 -23.50 0.29
CA GLU A 281 12.74 -24.36 0.94
C GLU A 281 11.36 -24.24 0.29
N LEU A 282 10.97 -23.03 -0.13
CA LEU A 282 9.76 -22.77 -0.92
C LEU A 282 9.85 -23.30 -2.36
N GLY A 283 11.03 -23.76 -2.80
CA GLY A 283 11.26 -24.25 -4.15
C GLY A 283 11.35 -23.15 -5.19
N ILE A 284 11.81 -21.96 -4.79
CA ILE A 284 12.05 -20.81 -5.67
C ILE A 284 13.55 -20.76 -5.94
N GLU A 285 13.93 -20.97 -7.19
CA GLU A 285 15.32 -20.97 -7.62
C GLU A 285 15.55 -19.88 -8.66
N SER A 286 16.65 -19.12 -8.53
CA SER A 286 17.00 -18.08 -9.49
C SER A 286 17.33 -18.68 -10.86
N GLU A 287 16.78 -18.10 -11.93
CA GLU A 287 17.05 -18.46 -13.33
C GLU A 287 17.15 -17.19 -14.17
N ASP A 288 18.38 -16.72 -14.43
CA ASP A 288 18.69 -15.47 -15.11
C ASP A 288 17.90 -14.25 -14.57
N SER A 289 16.93 -13.74 -15.34
CA SER A 289 16.05 -12.62 -14.97
C SER A 289 14.71 -13.06 -14.36
N SER A 290 14.49 -14.37 -14.23
CA SER A 290 13.28 -15.01 -13.74
C SER A 290 13.59 -15.97 -12.58
N VAL A 291 12.62 -16.80 -12.22
CA VAL A 291 12.78 -17.90 -11.27
C VAL A 291 12.18 -19.18 -11.83
N ARG A 292 12.76 -20.30 -11.45
CA ARG A 292 12.20 -21.63 -11.63
C ARG A 292 11.48 -22.06 -10.35
N LEU A 293 10.25 -22.53 -10.50
CA LEU A 293 9.42 -23.01 -9.40
C LEU A 293 9.47 -24.54 -9.34
N SER A 294 9.97 -25.08 -8.24
CA SER A 294 10.10 -26.51 -7.97
C SER A 294 9.02 -26.98 -7.01
N ASP A 295 8.26 -27.99 -7.42
CA ASP A 295 7.19 -28.58 -6.59
C ASP A 295 7.68 -29.69 -5.67
N SER A 296 8.96 -30.06 -5.75
CA SER A 296 9.60 -31.07 -4.89
C SER A 296 10.26 -30.51 -3.64
N ALA A 297 10.25 -29.18 -3.46
CA ALA A 297 10.87 -28.53 -2.31
C ALA A 297 10.03 -28.71 -1.03
N PRO A 298 10.65 -28.71 0.17
CA PRO A 298 9.97 -29.01 1.42
C PRO A 298 8.75 -28.13 1.74
N LEU A 299 8.75 -26.87 1.31
CA LEU A 299 7.68 -25.89 1.52
C LEU A 299 6.97 -25.50 0.21
N ALA A 300 7.04 -26.33 -0.85
CA ALA A 300 6.35 -26.04 -2.10
C ALA A 300 4.83 -25.91 -1.93
N ASP A 301 4.22 -26.71 -1.04
CA ASP A 301 2.80 -26.59 -0.69
C ASP A 301 2.47 -25.23 -0.06
N VAL A 302 3.38 -24.68 0.78
CA VAL A 302 3.21 -23.35 1.37
C VAL A 302 3.29 -22.28 0.28
N ARG A 303 4.30 -22.35 -0.61
CA ARG A 303 4.43 -21.43 -1.75
C ARG A 303 3.14 -21.37 -2.58
N ARG A 304 2.60 -22.54 -2.94
CA ARG A 304 1.33 -22.65 -3.69
C ARG A 304 0.15 -22.09 -2.90
N ALA A 305 0.11 -22.31 -1.59
CA ALA A 305 -1.00 -21.88 -0.75
C ALA A 305 -1.03 -20.35 -0.54
N ILE A 306 0.13 -19.67 -0.53
CA ILE A 306 0.23 -18.20 -0.53
C ILE A 306 -0.36 -17.62 -1.82
N MET A 307 -0.02 -18.21 -2.98
CA MET A 307 -0.38 -17.68 -4.30
C MET A 307 -1.77 -18.08 -4.78
N ARG A 308 -2.47 -18.95 -4.05
CA ARG A 308 -3.80 -19.43 -4.40
C ARG A 308 -4.88 -18.51 -3.84
N ALA A 309 -5.81 -18.08 -4.69
CA ALA A 309 -7.01 -17.36 -4.24
C ALA A 309 -7.83 -18.20 -3.25
N ARG A 310 -8.31 -17.55 -2.17
CA ARG A 310 -9.08 -18.15 -1.08
C ARG A 310 -10.50 -17.61 -1.01
#